data_AF-A0A7C5YXJ1-F1
#
_entry.id   AF-A0A7C5YXJ1-F1
#
_cell.length_a   1.000
_cell.length_b   1.000
_cell.length_c   1.000
_cell.angle_alpha   90.00
_cell.angle_beta   90.00
_cell.angle_gamma   90.00
#
_symmetry.space_group_name_H-M   'P 1'
#
loop_
_entity.id
_entity.type
_entity.pdbx_description
1 polymer ?
#
loop_
_entity_poly.entity_id
_entity_poly.type
_entity_poly.pdbx_seq_one_letter_code
_entity_poly.pdbx_strand_id
1 'polypeptide(L)'
;MYSTHLLELKVYLEKTKELGIELNWIRILSEADTSFAENNVRRWRLVKIISEYPDIFYRCYKELDPSIIAIYILRLADEFNSWYDEEPIVLESNDNLRKSKLLITYSVNQILRGAFKILGIEPLERL
;
A
#
# COMPACT_ATOMS: atom_id res chain seq x y z
N MET A 1 3.76 -13.85 6.02
CA MET A 1 4.80 -13.46 5.04
C MET A 1 4.71 -11.96 4.89
N TYR A 2 5.41 -11.21 5.75
CA TYR A 2 5.37 -9.75 5.73
C TYR A 2 6.27 -9.27 4.59
N SER A 3 5.68 -8.56 3.63
CA SER A 3 6.43 -7.85 2.60
C SER A 3 7.44 -6.92 3.26
N THR A 4 8.74 -7.17 3.02
CA THR A 4 9.88 -6.32 3.39
C THR A 4 9.63 -4.84 3.10
N HIS A 5 8.80 -4.54 2.10
CA HIS A 5 8.53 -3.21 1.57
C HIS A 5 7.51 -2.39 2.37
N LEU A 6 6.69 -3.01 3.24
CA LEU A 6 5.86 -2.26 4.19
C LEU A 6 6.68 -1.67 5.34
N LEU A 7 7.79 -2.33 5.68
CA LEU A 7 8.78 -1.80 6.60
C LEU A 7 9.47 -0.57 6.00
N GLU A 8 9.66 -0.55 4.68
CA GLU A 8 10.23 0.58 3.97
C GLU A 8 9.32 1.82 3.98
N LEU A 9 7.99 1.67 4.11
CA LEU A 9 7.12 2.80 4.40
C LEU A 9 7.45 3.42 5.77
N LYS A 10 7.55 2.60 6.83
CA LYS A 10 7.95 3.10 8.16
C LYS A 10 9.31 3.79 8.11
N VAL A 11 10.31 3.14 7.48
CA VAL A 11 11.66 3.69 7.32
C VAL A 11 11.64 5.00 6.52
N TYR A 12 10.84 5.10 5.45
CA TYR A 12 10.71 6.33 4.69
C TYR A 12 10.03 7.44 5.50
N LEU A 13 8.98 7.12 6.26
CA LEU A 13 8.31 8.07 7.16
C LEU A 13 9.24 8.55 8.30
N GLU A 14 10.14 7.70 8.78
CA GLU A 14 11.18 8.09 9.75
C GLU A 14 12.25 8.98 9.09
N LYS A 15 12.74 8.59 7.92
CA LYS A 15 13.77 9.33 7.18
C LYS A 15 13.29 10.71 6.71
N THR A 16 12.02 10.85 6.36
CA THR A 16 11.41 12.15 6.02
C THR A 16 11.26 13.06 7.23
N LYS A 17 10.93 12.51 8.41
CA LYS A 17 10.97 13.26 9.68
C LYS A 17 12.40 13.75 10.00
N GLU A 18 13.41 12.92 9.81
CA GLU A 18 14.82 13.29 10.01
C GLU A 18 15.29 14.38 9.05
N LEU A 19 14.80 14.36 7.81
CA LEU A 19 15.12 15.36 6.78
C LEU A 19 14.27 16.65 6.90
N GLY A 20 13.42 16.77 7.92
CA GLY A 20 12.54 17.92 8.11
C GLY A 20 11.46 18.07 7.03
N ILE A 21 11.17 17.00 6.29
CA ILE A 21 10.13 16.96 5.27
C ILE A 21 8.82 16.59 5.97
N GLU A 22 7.95 17.57 6.19
CA GLU A 22 6.60 17.31 6.72
C GLU A 22 5.75 16.56 5.68
N LEU A 23 5.41 15.31 5.97
CA LEU A 23 4.39 14.58 5.23
C LEU A 23 3.02 15.17 5.52
N ASN A 24 2.55 16.01 4.61
CA ASN A 24 1.18 16.49 4.60
C ASN A 24 0.34 15.57 3.70
N TRP A 25 -0.42 14.66 4.30
CA TRP A 25 -1.27 13.72 3.56
C TRP A 25 -2.37 14.41 2.74
N ILE A 26 -2.87 15.56 3.20
CA ILE A 26 -3.85 16.37 2.43
C ILE A 26 -3.18 16.89 1.16
N ARG A 27 -1.95 17.39 1.28
CA ARG A 27 -1.15 17.87 0.15
C ARG A 27 -0.80 16.74 -0.82
N ILE A 28 -0.40 15.58 -0.32
CA ILE A 28 -0.09 14.40 -1.15
C ILE A 28 -1.34 13.94 -1.90
N LEU A 29 -2.50 13.90 -1.24
CA LEU A 29 -3.77 13.54 -1.90
C LEU A 29 -4.19 14.57 -2.97
N SER A 30 -3.89 15.85 -2.78
CA SER A 30 -4.23 16.90 -3.75
C SER A 30 -3.23 17.03 -4.92
N GLU A 31 -1.96 16.69 -4.69
CA GLU A 31 -0.88 16.87 -5.67
C GLU A 31 -0.46 15.57 -6.36
N ALA A 32 -0.86 14.41 -5.83
CA ALA A 32 -0.53 13.12 -6.45
C ALA A 32 -1.16 13.03 -7.84
N ASP A 33 -0.32 12.77 -8.83
CA ASP A 33 -0.79 12.49 -10.17
C ASP A 33 -1.40 11.08 -10.19
N THR A 34 -2.72 11.01 -10.39
CA THR A 34 -3.46 9.74 -10.45
C THR A 34 -3.31 9.05 -11.81
N SER A 35 -2.96 9.80 -12.87
CA SER A 35 -2.63 9.23 -14.19
C SER A 35 -1.32 8.43 -14.17
N PHE A 36 -0.52 8.56 -13.11
CA PHE A 36 0.68 7.77 -12.83
C PHE A 36 0.43 6.26 -12.97
N ALA A 37 -0.76 5.79 -12.61
CA ALA A 37 -1.13 4.38 -12.68
C ALA A 37 -1.39 3.89 -14.11
N GLU A 38 -1.86 4.76 -15.01
CA GLU A 38 -2.25 4.40 -16.39
C GLU A 38 -1.03 4.09 -17.27
N ASN A 39 0.12 4.67 -16.93
CA ASN A 39 1.36 4.54 -17.71
C ASN A 39 2.13 3.23 -17.45
N ASN A 40 1.66 2.37 -16.53
CA ASN A 40 2.28 1.07 -16.27
C ASN A 40 1.20 0.04 -15.90
N VAL A 41 1.17 -1.08 -16.62
CA VAL A 41 0.21 -2.18 -16.45
C VAL A 41 0.19 -2.74 -15.01
N ARG A 42 1.35 -2.82 -14.35
CA ARG A 42 1.44 -3.29 -12.96
C ARG A 42 0.91 -2.28 -11.96
N ARG A 43 1.23 -0.98 -12.13
CA ARG A 43 0.65 0.09 -11.30
C ARG A 43 -0.87 0.09 -11.39
N TRP A 44 -1.38 -0.01 -12.62
CA TRP A 44 -2.81 -0.10 -12.89
C TRP A 44 -3.45 -1.31 -12.21
N ARG A 45 -2.81 -2.49 -12.31
CA ARG A 45 -3.28 -3.70 -11.65
C ARG A 45 -3.31 -3.55 -10.12
N LEU A 46 -2.26 -3.00 -9.52
CA LEU A 46 -2.19 -2.76 -8.08
C LEU A 46 -3.30 -1.81 -7.62
N VAL A 47 -3.53 -0.72 -8.35
CA VAL A 47 -4.63 0.23 -8.07
C VAL A 47 -6.01 -0.45 -8.18
N LYS A 48 -6.21 -1.33 -9.17
CA LYS A 48 -7.43 -2.14 -9.27
C LYS A 48 -7.63 -3.02 -8.03
N ILE A 49 -6.61 -3.76 -7.61
CA ILE A 49 -6.71 -4.61 -6.42
C ILE A 49 -7.02 -3.75 -5.18
N ILE A 50 -6.39 -2.58 -5.03
CA ILE A 50 -6.70 -1.64 -3.94
C ILE A 50 -8.18 -1.22 -3.98
N SER A 51 -8.70 -0.89 -5.18
CA SER A 51 -10.09 -0.44 -5.35
C SER A 51 -11.14 -1.51 -5.02
N GLU A 52 -10.78 -2.80 -5.10
CA GLU A 52 -11.67 -3.92 -4.77
C GLU A 52 -11.90 -4.10 -3.26
N TYR A 53 -11.08 -3.46 -2.41
CA TYR A 53 -11.12 -3.68 -0.95
C TYR A 53 -12.51 -3.47 -0.30
N PRO A 54 -13.28 -2.39 -0.61
CA PRO A 54 -14.58 -2.18 0.01
C PRO A 54 -15.57 -3.31 -0.28
N ASP A 55 -15.58 -3.81 -1.52
CA ASP A 55 -16.46 -4.90 -1.94
C ASP A 55 -16.05 -6.23 -1.30
N ILE A 56 -14.74 -6.50 -1.24
CA ILE A 56 -14.19 -7.67 -0.55
C ILE A 56 -14.52 -7.65 0.94
N PHE A 57 -14.39 -6.49 1.59
CA PHE A 57 -14.74 -6.32 3.00
C PHE A 57 -16.24 -6.54 3.22
N TYR A 58 -17.09 -5.96 2.38
CA TYR A 58 -18.54 -6.16 2.46
C TYR A 58 -18.92 -7.63 2.26
N ARG A 59 -18.28 -8.31 1.31
CA ARG A 59 -18.51 -9.73 1.04
C ARG A 59 -18.08 -10.61 2.21
N CYS A 60 -16.89 -10.37 2.77
CA CYS A 60 -16.41 -11.03 3.99
C CYS A 60 -17.42 -10.88 5.14
N TYR A 61 -17.95 -9.67 5.35
CA TYR A 61 -18.98 -9.42 6.35
C TYR A 61 -20.29 -10.16 6.08
N LYS A 62 -20.77 -10.16 4.83
CA LYS A 62 -22.04 -10.80 4.45
C LYS A 62 -21.98 -12.32 4.52
N GLU A 63 -20.87 -12.92 4.12
CA GLU A 63 -20.68 -14.37 4.11
C GLU A 63 -20.20 -14.91 5.47
N LEU A 64 -19.85 -14.02 6.42
CA LEU A 64 -19.22 -14.35 7.71
C LEU A 64 -17.98 -15.23 7.54
N ASP A 65 -17.26 -15.03 6.42
CA ASP A 65 -16.09 -15.81 6.04
C ASP A 65 -14.83 -14.93 6.01
N PRO A 66 -13.95 -15.02 7.03
CA PRO A 66 -12.69 -14.29 7.07
C PRO A 66 -11.65 -14.79 6.06
N SER A 67 -11.83 -15.97 5.45
CA SER A 67 -10.90 -16.47 4.43
C SER A 67 -10.89 -15.59 3.17
N ILE A 68 -12.01 -14.93 2.88
CA ILE A 68 -12.18 -14.02 1.74
C ILE A 68 -11.18 -12.86 1.80
N ILE A 69 -11.09 -12.20 2.96
CA ILE A 69 -10.18 -11.07 3.13
C ILE A 69 -8.72 -11.56 3.23
N ALA A 70 -8.48 -12.76 3.78
CA ALA A 70 -7.14 -13.36 3.85
C ALA A 70 -6.56 -13.64 2.44
N ILE A 71 -7.35 -14.25 1.56
CA ILE A 71 -6.96 -14.52 0.16
C ILE A 71 -6.69 -13.20 -0.57
N TYR A 72 -7.54 -12.20 -0.36
CA TYR A 72 -7.38 -10.88 -0.95
C TYR A 72 -6.06 -10.21 -0.54
N ILE A 73 -5.72 -10.19 0.75
CA ILE A 73 -4.49 -9.53 1.21
C ILE A 73 -3.21 -10.25 0.78
N LEU A 74 -3.26 -11.57 0.61
CA LEU A 74 -2.15 -12.32 0.02
C LEU A 74 -1.88 -11.86 -1.41
N ARG A 75 -2.93 -11.81 -2.24
CA ARG A 75 -2.84 -11.30 -3.62
C ARG A 75 -2.37 -9.85 -3.68
N LEU A 76 -2.86 -9.00 -2.77
CA LEU A 76 -2.43 -7.60 -2.68
C LEU A 76 -0.94 -7.49 -2.32
N ALA A 77 -0.48 -8.28 -1.34
CA ALA A 77 0.91 -8.28 -0.92
C ALA A 77 1.85 -8.76 -2.03
N ASP A 78 1.47 -9.80 -2.77
CA ASP A 78 2.26 -10.34 -3.88
C ASP A 78 2.41 -9.34 -5.04
N GLU A 79 1.31 -8.68 -5.42
CA GLU A 79 1.36 -7.65 -6.46
C GLU A 79 2.16 -6.42 -5.99
N PHE A 80 2.01 -6.04 -4.72
CA PHE A 80 2.78 -4.93 -4.13
C PHE A 80 4.27 -5.22 -4.09
N ASN A 81 4.69 -6.43 -3.68
CA ASN A 81 6.10 -6.86 -3.73
C ASN A 81 6.65 -6.74 -5.15
N SER A 82 5.92 -7.32 -6.10
CA SER A 82 6.31 -7.35 -7.51
C SER A 82 6.44 -5.95 -8.11
N TRP A 83 5.58 -5.01 -7.69
CA TRP A 83 5.67 -3.61 -8.11
C TRP A 83 6.85 -2.88 -7.45
N TYR A 84 7.07 -3.10 -6.15
CA TYR A 84 8.12 -2.40 -5.41
C TYR A 84 9.52 -2.81 -5.88
N ASP A 85 9.73 -4.08 -6.20
CA ASP A 85 10.99 -4.59 -6.76
C ASP A 85 11.36 -3.89 -8.09
N GLU A 86 10.36 -3.54 -8.90
CA GLU A 86 10.58 -2.84 -10.17
C GLU A 86 10.76 -1.33 -10.00
N GLU A 87 10.04 -0.72 -9.06
CA GLU A 87 10.01 0.72 -8.88
C GLU A 87 10.23 1.19 -7.44
N PRO A 88 11.43 0.99 -6.86
CA PRO A 88 11.71 1.37 -5.47
C PRO A 88 11.50 2.86 -5.23
N ILE A 89 10.85 3.19 -4.11
CA ILE A 89 10.51 4.59 -3.76
C ILE A 89 11.76 5.40 -3.41
N VAL A 90 12.72 4.76 -2.72
CA VAL A 90 13.93 5.41 -2.19
C VAL A 90 14.83 5.93 -3.32
N LEU A 91 14.77 5.30 -4.49
CA LEU A 91 15.57 5.66 -5.66
C LEU A 91 14.88 6.70 -6.57
N GLU A 92 13.61 7.03 -6.30
CA GLU A 92 12.84 7.96 -7.14
C GLU A 92 13.30 9.40 -6.91
N SER A 93 13.78 10.08 -7.95
CA SER A 93 14.29 11.46 -7.88
C SER A 93 13.20 12.49 -8.16
N ASN A 94 12.13 12.14 -8.88
CA ASN A 94 11.02 13.02 -9.17
C ASN A 94 10.05 13.08 -8.00
N ASP A 95 9.88 14.26 -7.41
CA ASP A 95 9.03 14.47 -6.22
C ASP A 95 7.56 14.09 -6.46
N ASN A 96 7.02 14.39 -7.65
CA ASN A 96 5.62 14.06 -7.98
C ASN A 96 5.42 12.54 -8.11
N LEU A 97 6.34 11.85 -8.80
CA LEU A 97 6.29 10.39 -8.89
C LEU A 97 6.48 9.75 -7.52
N ARG A 98 7.39 10.29 -6.70
CA ARG A 98 7.61 9.81 -5.33
C ARG A 98 6.34 9.93 -4.49
N LYS A 99 5.62 11.05 -4.57
CA LYS A 99 4.32 11.23 -3.89
C LYS A 99 3.29 10.20 -4.34
N SER A 100 3.15 9.95 -5.64
CA SER A 100 2.21 8.93 -6.15
C SER A 100 2.58 7.52 -5.66
N LYS A 101 3.86 7.16 -5.69
CA LYS A 101 4.36 5.88 -5.15
C LYS A 101 4.07 5.74 -3.65
N LEU A 102 4.29 6.80 -2.87
CA LEU A 102 3.99 6.82 -1.44
C LEU A 102 2.50 6.65 -1.16
N LEU A 103 1.63 7.27 -1.96
CA LEU A 103 0.20 7.15 -1.82
C LEU A 103 -0.28 5.71 -2.02
N ILE A 104 0.26 5.02 -3.03
CA ILE A 104 0.00 3.58 -3.26
C ILE A 104 0.44 2.77 -2.05
N THR A 105 1.69 2.92 -1.62
CA THR A 105 2.24 2.16 -0.48
C THR A 105 1.47 2.41 0.82
N TYR A 106 1.08 3.66 1.07
CA TYR A 106 0.23 4.00 2.21
C TYR A 106 -1.13 3.31 2.13
N SER A 107 -1.77 3.32 0.96
CA SER A 107 -3.07 2.68 0.74
C SER A 107 -2.99 1.17 0.99
N VAL A 108 -1.96 0.50 0.48
CA VAL A 108 -1.69 -0.93 0.75
C VAL A 108 -1.51 -1.16 2.25
N ASN A 109 -0.73 -0.33 2.94
CA ASN A 109 -0.51 -0.45 4.38
C ASN A 109 -1.82 -0.33 5.19
N GLN A 110 -2.68 0.63 4.86
CA GLN A 110 -3.97 0.80 5.54
C GLN A 110 -4.86 -0.43 5.36
N ILE A 111 -4.93 -0.97 4.15
CA ILE A 111 -5.71 -2.16 3.83
C ILE A 111 -5.21 -3.37 4.62
N LEU A 112 -3.89 -3.60 4.64
CA LEU A 112 -3.30 -4.73 5.36
C LEU A 112 -3.52 -4.63 6.86
N ARG A 113 -3.36 -3.44 7.45
CA ARG A 113 -3.65 -3.23 8.88
C ARG A 113 -5.12 -3.49 9.22
N GLY A 114 -6.03 -3.02 8.37
CA GLY A 114 -7.47 -3.28 8.53
C GLY A 114 -7.78 -4.77 8.47
N ALA A 115 -7.26 -5.47 7.47
CA ALA A 115 -7.45 -6.90 7.29
C ALA A 115 -6.85 -7.73 8.44
N PHE A 116 -5.64 -7.42 8.91
CA PHE A 116 -5.05 -8.11 10.04
C PHE A 116 -5.86 -7.96 11.32
N LYS A 117 -6.43 -6.76 11.56
CA LYS A 117 -7.34 -6.53 12.69
C LYS A 117 -8.59 -7.42 12.59
N ILE A 118 -9.15 -7.59 11.40
CA ILE A 118 -10.31 -8.46 11.16
C ILE A 118 -9.95 -9.93 11.42
N LEU A 119 -8.75 -10.34 11.01
CA LEU A 119 -8.24 -11.69 11.22
C LEU A 119 -7.74 -11.97 12.64
N GLY A 120 -7.67 -10.95 13.51
CA GLY A 120 -7.11 -11.07 14.86
C GLY A 120 -5.60 -11.34 14.87
N ILE A 121 -4.90 -10.95 13.81
CA ILE A 121 -3.45 -11.15 13.66
C ILE A 121 -2.73 -9.87 14.06
N GLU A 122 -1.73 -10.00 14.93
CA GLU A 122 -0.82 -8.90 15.23
C GLU A 122 0.32 -8.85 14.18
N PRO A 123 0.52 -7.71 13.50
CA PRO A 123 1.61 -7.55 12.55
C PRO A 123 2.97 -7.72 13.22
N LEU A 124 3.83 -8.62 12.73
CA LEU A 124 5.22 -8.68 13.18
C LEU A 124 5.97 -7.43 12.73
N GLU A 125 6.66 -6.77 13.67
CA GLU A 125 7.45 -5.57 13.38
C GLU A 125 8.78 -5.87 12.69
N ARG A 126 9.27 -7.11 12.76
CA ARG A 126 10.46 -7.61 12.06
C ARG A 126 10.42 -9.13 11.92
N LEU A 127 11.02 -9.65 10.85
CA LEU A 127 11.45 -11.04 10.70
C LEU A 127 12.97 -11.09 10.78
#